data_AF-A0A355H1Y3-F1
#
_entry.id   AF-A0A355H1Y3-F1
#
_cell.length_a   1.000
_cell.length_b   1.000
_cell.length_c   1.000
_cell.angle_alpha   90.00
_cell.angle_beta   90.00
_cell.angle_gamma   90.00
#
_symmetry.space_group_name_H-M   'P 1'
#
loop_
_entity.id
_entity.type
_entity.pdbx_description
1 polymer ?
#
loop_
_entity_poly.entity_id
_entity_poly.type
_entity_poly.pdbx_seq_one_letter_code
_entity_poly.pdbx_strand_id
1 'polypeptide(L)' 'DVIGDINARRGEIQAVNPKGPVSEIKAKVPLKAMFGYSTDLRSATQGRAVFTMIFEEYNKA' A
#
# COMPACT_ATOMS: atom_id res chain seq x y z
N ASP A 1 6.72 6.12 6.43
CA ASP A 1 7.18 5.83 5.05
C ASP A 1 6.12 5.12 4.21
N VAL A 2 5.68 3.90 4.55
CA VAL A 2 4.68 3.15 3.74
C VAL A 2 3.35 3.90 3.54
N ILE A 3 2.80 4.49 4.60
CA ILE A 3 1.57 5.32 4.52
C ILE A 3 1.77 6.54 3.59
N GLY A 4 2.95 7.15 3.62
CA GLY A 4 3.28 8.28 2.76
C GLY A 4 3.34 7.88 1.29
N ASP A 5 3.94 6.73 0.97
CA ASP A 5 3.97 6.20 -0.39
C ASP A 5 2.57 5.85 -0.91
N ILE A 6 1.71 5.25 -0.09
CA ILE A 6 0.30 5.00 -0.44
C ILE A 6 -0.43 6.31 -0.78
N ASN A 7 -0.25 7.35 0.04
CA ASN A 7 -0.86 8.66 -0.22
C ASN A 7 -0.30 9.30 -1.51
N ALA A 8 1.00 9.19 -1.77
CA ALA A 8 1.63 9.69 -3.00
C ALA A 8 1.07 9.00 -4.26
N ARG A 9 0.64 7.74 -4.14
CA ARG A 9 -0.02 6.96 -5.20
C ARG A 9 -1.51 7.24 -5.36
N ARG A 10 -2.04 8.26 -4.67
CA ARG A 10 -3.48 8.55 -4.60
C ARG A 10 -4.29 7.37 -4.03
N GLY A 11 -3.69 6.65 -3.09
CA GLY A 11 -4.35 5.61 -2.33
C GLY A 11 -5.20 6.16 -1.20
N GLU A 12 -6.29 5.48 -0.89
CA GLU A 12 -7.16 5.74 0.24
C GLU A 12 -6.96 4.64 1.30
N ILE A 13 -6.51 5.04 2.49
CA ILE A 13 -6.31 4.11 3.61
C ILE A 13 -7.66 3.77 4.22
N GLN A 14 -8.01 2.48 4.19
CA GLN A 14 -9.26 1.95 4.74
C GLN A 14 -9.10 1.60 6.22
N ALA A 15 -7.98 1.00 6.60
CA ALA A 15 -7.70 0.62 7.98
C ALA A 15 -6.20 0.51 8.26
N VAL A 16 -5.83 0.79 9.50
CA VAL A 16 -4.49 0.53 10.05
C VAL A 16 -4.67 -0.29 11.32
N ASN A 17 -4.26 -1.56 11.27
CA ASN A 17 -4.40 -2.51 12.36
C ASN A 17 -3.02 -2.81 12.95
N PRO A 18 -2.70 -2.32 14.16
CA PRO A 18 -1.45 -2.65 14.84
C PRO A 18 -1.47 -4.12 15.29
N LYS A 19 -0.42 -4.88 14.95
CA LYS A 19 -0.22 -6.27 15.34
C LYS A 19 1.17 -6.43 15.96
N GLY A 20 1.31 -5.96 17.20
CA GLY A 20 2.57 -5.99 17.94
C GLY A 20 3.65 -5.16 17.23
N PRO A 21 4.76 -5.78 16.78
CA PRO A 21 5.86 -5.05 16.12
C PRO A 21 5.57 -4.67 14.66
N VAL A 22 4.47 -5.15 14.07
CA VAL A 22 4.09 -4.86 12.68
C VAL A 22 2.72 -4.19 12.64
N SER A 23 2.46 -3.41 11.59
CA SER A 23 1.15 -2.83 11.31
C SER A 23 0.63 -3.37 9.99
N GLU A 24 -0.59 -3.88 10.01
CA GLU A 24 -1.32 -4.24 8.79
C GLU A 24 -2.07 -3.01 8.27
N ILE A 25 -1.84 -2.66 7.01
CA ILE A 25 -2.46 -1.50 6.36
C ILE A 25 -3.35 -2.03 5.24
N LYS A 26 -4.63 -1.66 5.26
CA LYS A 26 -5.56 -1.88 4.16
C LYS A 26 -5.79 -0.56 3.45
N ALA A 27 -5.61 -0.55 2.12
CA ALA A 27 -5.81 0.64 1.31
C ALA A 27 -6.36 0.26 -0.07
N LYS A 28 -7.19 1.15 -0.62
CA LYS A 28 -7.56 1.12 -2.04
C LYS A 28 -6.60 2.01 -2.80
N VAL A 29 -5.96 1.50 -3.83
CA VAL A 29 -5.03 2.28 -4.64
C VAL A 29 -5.35 2.06 -6.11
N PRO A 30 -5.35 3.12 -6.94
CA PRO A 30 -5.51 2.95 -8.38
C PRO A 30 -4.47 1.97 -8.92
N LEU A 31 -4.90 0.91 -9.62
CA LEU A 31 -3.99 -0.13 -10.12
C LEU A 31 -2.85 0.46 -10.99
N LYS A 32 -3.14 1.52 -11.76
CA LYS A 32 -2.14 2.26 -12.56
C LYS A 32 -1.03 2.92 -11.73
N ALA A 33 -1.24 3.15 -10.44
CA ALA A 33 -0.26 3.72 -9.53
C ALA A 33 0.54 2.64 -8.78
N MET A 34 0.22 1.36 -8.96
CA MET A 34 0.91 0.23 -8.30
C MET A 34 2.12 -0.31 -9.08
N PHE A 35 2.36 0.18 -10.31
CA PHE A 35 3.59 -0.13 -11.03
C PHE A 35 4.81 0.31 -10.20
N GLY A 36 5.79 -0.59 -10.04
CA GLY A 36 6.99 -0.35 -9.24
C GLY A 36 6.81 -0.50 -7.72
N TYR A 37 5.59 -0.65 -7.20
CA TYR A 37 5.32 -0.63 -5.76
C TYR A 37 6.12 -1.66 -4.96
N SER A 38 6.37 -2.86 -5.51
CA SER A 38 7.17 -3.89 -4.83
C SER A 38 8.60 -3.41 -4.52
N THR A 39 9.20 -2.65 -5.43
CA THR A 39 10.57 -2.13 -5.26
C THR A 39 10.57 -1.01 -4.23
N ASP A 40 9.62 -0.09 -4.34
CA ASP A 40 9.50 1.07 -3.46
C ASP A 40 9.17 0.63 -2.02
N LEU A 41 8.27 -0.33 -1.84
CA LEU A 41 7.96 -0.92 -0.54
C LEU A 41 9.18 -1.60 0.09
N ARG A 42 9.95 -2.35 -0.70
CA ARG A 42 11.18 -3.01 -0.22
C ARG A 42 12.19 -1.95 0.24
N SER A 43 12.37 -0.88 -0.52
CA SER A 43 13.25 0.24 -0.17
C SER A 43 12.80 0.91 1.14
N ALA A 44 11.53 1.30 1.22
CA ALA A 44 10.94 2.00 2.37
C ALA A 44 10.95 1.18 3.66
N THR A 45 10.96 -0.16 3.58
CA THR A 45 10.87 -1.04 4.75
C THR A 45 12.17 -1.80 5.03
N GLN A 46 13.24 -1.49 4.30
CA GLN A 46 14.50 -2.25 4.31
C GLN A 46 14.26 -3.76 4.06
N GLY A 47 13.29 -4.07 3.21
CA GLY A 47 12.92 -5.42 2.78
C GLY A 47 12.14 -6.26 3.79
N ARG A 48 11.55 -5.64 4.81
CA ARG A 48 10.80 -6.36 5.86
C ARG A 48 9.30 -6.47 5.59
N ALA A 49 8.74 -5.58 4.78
CA ALA A 49 7.31 -5.60 4.49
C ALA A 49 6.94 -6.57 3.37
N VAL A 50 5.73 -7.09 3.45
CA VAL A 50 5.07 -7.89 2.42
C VAL A 50 3.75 -7.23 2.05
N PHE A 51 3.28 -7.47 0.84
CA PHE A 51 2.01 -6.94 0.37
C PHE A 51 1.30 -7.94 -0.53
N THR A 52 -0.01 -7.76 -0.67
CA THR A 52 -0.86 -8.51 -1.59
C THR A 52 -1.78 -7.51 -2.27
N MET A 53 -2.04 -7.73 -3.56
CA MET A 53 -2.95 -6.89 -4.34
C MET A 53 -4.02 -7.76 -4.94
N ILE A 54 -5.28 -7.35 -4.76
CA ILE A 54 -6.44 -8.01 -5.33
C ILE A 54 -7.25 -6.92 -6.04
N PHE A 55 -7.72 -7.21 -7.24
CA PHE A 55 -8.65 -6.31 -7.93
C PHE A 55 -9.96 -6.23 -7.14
N GLU A 56 -10.43 -5.02 -6.88
CA GLU A 56 -11.67 -4.79 -6.13
C GLU A 56 -12.77 -4.30 -7.06
N GLU A 57 -12.61 -3.13 -7.68
CA GLU A 57 -13.64 -2.52 -8.51
C GLU A 57 -13.05 -1.56 -9.56
N TYR A 58 -13.88 -1.21 -10.54
CA TYR A 58 -13.63 -0.05 -11.39
C TYR A 58 -14.18 1.20 -10.72
N ASN A 59 -13.32 2.20 -10.52
CA ASN A 59 -13.72 3.50 -10.04
C ASN A 59 -13.63 4.53 -11.18
N LYS A 60 -14.65 5.38 -11.32
CA LYS A 60 -14.61 6.54 -12.22
C LYS A 60 -13.78 7.62 -11.53
N ALA A 61 -12.52 7.71 -11.92
CA ALA A 61 -11.62 8.79 -11.54
C ALA A 61 -12.13 10.15 -12.02
#